data_AF-C5L1L3-F1
#
_entry.id   AF-C5L1L3-F1
#
_cell.length_a   1.000
_cell.length_b   1.000
_cell.length_c   1.000
_cell.angle_alpha   90.00
_cell.angle_beta   90.00
_cell.angle_gamma   90.00
#
_symmetry.space_group_name_H-M   'P 1'
#
loop_
_entity.id
_entity.type
_entity.pdbx_description
1 polymer ?
#
loop_
_entity_poly.entity_id
_entity_poly.type
_entity_poly.pdbx_seq_one_letter_code
_entity_poly.pdbx_strand_id
1 'polypeptide(L)'
;GNLEIIRFRGAQEAVRSVSRGLRNVVLAIVDSGVDVSHPDLINQFWKNPDDGSIGFNFLDDNTNVTDENGHGTHCAGIAGAQTNNSLGIAGVADVKLMILKFV
;
A
#
# COMPACT_ATOMS: atom_id res chain seq x y z
N GLY A 1 7.74 34.07 0.73
CA GLY A 1 6.58 33.23 1.08
C GLY A 1 7.11 31.84 1.30
N ASN A 2 7.41 31.51 2.55
CA ASN A 2 8.24 30.37 2.90
C ASN A 2 7.38 29.11 2.98
N LEU A 3 7.56 28.20 2.01
CA LEU A 3 7.19 26.81 2.18
C LEU A 3 8.25 26.17 3.06
N GLU A 4 7.96 26.04 4.35
CA GLU A 4 8.74 25.18 5.23
C GLU A 4 8.71 23.75 4.67
N ILE A 5 9.89 23.28 4.33
CA ILE A 5 10.22 21.91 3.96
C ILE A 5 9.57 20.97 4.99
N ILE A 6 8.62 20.16 4.53
CA ILE A 6 8.07 19.02 5.28
C ILE A 6 9.28 18.24 5.80
N ARG A 7 9.48 18.25 7.13
CA ARG A 7 10.58 17.57 7.81
C ARG A 7 10.37 16.07 7.70
N PHE A 8 10.68 15.52 6.52
CA PHE A 8 10.50 14.12 6.16
C PHE A 8 11.15 13.17 7.16
N ARG A 9 12.31 13.55 7.72
CA ARG A 9 12.97 12.78 8.79
C ARG A 9 12.16 12.70 10.08
N GLY A 10 11.55 13.81 10.51
CA GLY A 10 10.72 13.83 11.73
C GLY A 10 9.41 13.06 11.54
N ALA A 11 8.80 13.17 10.36
CA ALA A 11 7.62 12.35 10.00
C ALA A 11 7.97 10.86 9.94
N GLN A 12 9.09 10.50 9.30
CA GLN A 12 9.58 9.13 9.26
C GLN A 12 9.94 8.58 10.64
N GLU A 13 10.55 9.38 11.52
CA GLU A 13 10.87 8.97 12.89
C GLU A 13 9.61 8.80 13.76
N ALA A 14 8.65 9.72 13.64
CA ALA A 14 7.36 9.62 14.32
C ALA A 14 6.60 8.36 13.88
N VAL A 15 6.56 8.10 12.58
CA VAL A 15 5.91 6.90 12.03
C VAL A 15 6.67 5.64 12.43
N ARG A 16 8.01 5.61 12.36
CA ARG A 16 8.82 4.48 12.85
C ARG A 16 8.62 4.18 14.33
N SER A 17 8.33 5.20 15.15
CA SER A 17 8.04 5.01 16.58
C SER A 17 6.68 4.32 16.83
N VAL A 18 5.73 4.48 15.91
CA VAL A 18 4.39 3.86 15.93
C VAL A 18 4.37 2.51 15.19
N SER A 19 5.10 2.37 14.08
CA SER A 19 5.02 1.23 13.15
C SER A 19 5.56 -0.10 13.67
N ARG A 20 6.31 -0.13 14.80
CA ARG A 20 6.87 -1.39 15.35
C ARG A 20 5.81 -2.43 15.77
N GLY A 21 4.52 -2.14 15.68
CA GLY A 21 3.42 -3.06 16.01
C GLY A 21 2.31 -3.22 14.96
N LEU A 22 2.42 -2.65 13.75
CA LEU A 22 1.27 -2.56 12.82
C LEU A 22 1.19 -3.65 11.74
N ARG A 23 2.12 -4.62 11.67
CA ARG A 23 2.01 -5.71 10.69
C ARG A 23 0.75 -6.56 10.78
N ASN A 24 0.05 -6.50 11.91
CA ASN A 24 -1.25 -7.13 12.12
C ASN A 24 -2.44 -6.25 11.67
N VAL A 25 -2.19 -5.03 11.21
CA VAL A 25 -3.22 -4.12 10.71
C VAL A 25 -3.33 -4.28 9.20
N VAL A 26 -4.57 -4.51 8.75
CA VAL A 26 -4.94 -4.53 7.34
C VAL A 26 -5.49 -3.16 6.98
N LEU A 27 -4.88 -2.51 6.00
CA LEU A 27 -5.32 -1.23 5.43
C LEU A 27 -5.95 -1.50 4.06
N ALA A 28 -7.21 -1.12 3.90
CA ALA A 28 -7.90 -1.20 2.61
C ALA A 28 -7.59 0.02 1.75
N ILE A 29 -7.18 -0.20 0.50
CA ILE A 29 -7.01 0.81 -0.54
C ILE A 29 -8.21 0.71 -1.48
N VAL A 30 -9.04 1.74 -1.52
CA VAL A 30 -10.25 1.82 -2.36
C VAL A 30 -9.94 2.73 -3.54
N ASP A 31 -9.59 2.14 -4.69
CA ASP A 31 -8.99 2.89 -5.82
C ASP A 31 -9.11 2.14 -7.16
N SER A 32 -8.21 2.41 -8.13
CA SER A 32 -8.18 1.78 -9.46
C SER A 32 -7.59 0.37 -9.51
N GLY A 33 -7.15 -0.16 -8.37
CA GLY A 33 -6.46 -1.44 -8.24
C GLY A 33 -5.02 -1.29 -7.75
N VAL A 34 -4.18 -2.29 -8.01
CA VAL A 34 -2.72 -2.21 -7.82
C VAL A 34 -1.98 -2.98 -8.92
N ASP A 35 -0.75 -2.57 -9.26
CA ASP A 35 0.21 -3.47 -9.89
C ASP A 35 0.62 -4.56 -8.89
N VAL A 36 -0.01 -5.72 -9.01
CA VAL A 36 0.18 -6.88 -8.12
C VAL A 36 1.59 -7.48 -8.21
N SER A 37 2.34 -7.14 -9.27
CA SER A 37 3.71 -7.62 -9.49
C SER A 37 4.78 -6.63 -9.06
N HIS A 38 4.37 -5.43 -8.63
CA HIS A 38 5.31 -4.36 -8.31
C HIS A 38 6.27 -4.83 -7.19
N PRO A 39 7.60 -4.79 -7.41
CA PRO A 39 8.57 -5.44 -6.53
C PRO A 39 8.62 -4.80 -5.13
N ASP A 40 8.14 -3.56 -5.01
CA ASP A 40 8.05 -2.82 -3.75
C ASP A 40 6.74 -3.08 -2.96
N LEU A 41 5.75 -3.70 -3.59
CA LEU A 41 4.41 -3.93 -3.02
C LEU A 41 4.05 -5.42 -2.87
N ILE A 42 4.65 -6.30 -3.66
CA ILE A 42 4.26 -7.72 -3.74
C ILE A 42 4.27 -8.45 -2.37
N ASN A 43 5.13 -8.02 -1.45
CA ASN A 43 5.23 -8.58 -0.10
C ASN A 43 4.31 -7.91 0.94
N GLN A 44 3.60 -6.86 0.55
CA GLN A 44 2.77 -6.02 1.43
C GLN A 44 1.30 -6.39 1.35
N PHE A 45 0.87 -7.17 0.36
CA PHE A 45 -0.52 -7.56 0.26
C PHE A 45 -0.97 -8.45 1.43
N TRP A 46 -2.13 -8.09 1.98
CA TRP A 46 -2.94 -9.00 2.77
C TRP A 46 -3.42 -10.12 1.86
N LYS A 47 -3.58 -11.32 2.41
CA LYS A 47 -4.17 -12.45 1.70
C LYS A 47 -5.39 -12.93 2.46
N ASN A 48 -6.49 -13.08 1.74
CA ASN A 48 -7.69 -13.70 2.25
C ASN A 48 -7.38 -15.14 2.67
N PRO A 49 -7.63 -15.53 3.93
CA PRO A 49 -7.43 -16.90 4.40
C PRO A 49 -8.23 -17.94 3.63
N ASP A 50 -9.36 -17.57 3.03
CA ASP A 50 -10.29 -18.50 2.39
C ASP A 50 -9.87 -18.88 0.97
N ASP A 51 -9.46 -17.88 0.16
CA ASP A 51 -9.16 -18.08 -1.27
C ASP A 51 -7.78 -17.55 -1.72
N GLY A 52 -7.02 -16.92 -0.83
CA GLY A 52 -5.70 -16.34 -1.11
C GLY A 52 -5.72 -15.05 -1.94
N SER A 53 -6.89 -14.51 -2.27
CA SER A 53 -7.04 -13.23 -2.95
C SER A 53 -6.47 -12.09 -2.10
N ILE A 54 -6.07 -11.00 -2.75
CA ILE A 54 -5.50 -9.82 -2.07
C ILE A 54 -6.52 -8.68 -1.93
N GLY A 55 -7.77 -8.93 -2.32
CA GLY A 55 -8.71 -7.88 -2.61
C GLY A 55 -9.86 -8.30 -3.53
N PHE A 56 -10.69 -7.33 -3.89
CA PHE A 56 -11.84 -7.53 -4.75
C PHE A 56 -12.00 -6.39 -5.76
N ASN A 57 -12.41 -6.74 -6.97
CA ASN A 57 -12.74 -5.82 -8.04
C ASN A 57 -14.25 -5.73 -8.18
N PHE A 58 -14.81 -4.58 -7.81
CA PHE A 58 -16.24 -4.29 -7.82
C PHE A 58 -16.77 -3.91 -9.21
N LEU A 59 -15.90 -3.65 -10.19
CA LEU A 59 -16.30 -3.39 -11.57
C LEU A 59 -16.70 -4.67 -12.29
N ASP A 60 -15.93 -5.74 -12.07
CA ASP A 60 -16.04 -7.00 -12.81
C ASP A 60 -16.43 -8.20 -11.91
N ASP A 61 -16.79 -7.92 -10.66
CA ASP A 61 -17.26 -8.89 -9.64
C ASP A 61 -16.31 -10.10 -9.50
N ASN A 62 -15.01 -9.84 -9.35
CA ASN A 62 -13.98 -10.88 -9.25
C ASN A 62 -12.76 -10.42 -8.43
N THR A 63 -11.73 -11.25 -8.34
CA THR A 63 -10.51 -10.97 -7.54
C THR A 63 -9.36 -10.38 -8.37
N ASN A 64 -9.58 -10.03 -9.64
CA ASN A 64 -8.58 -9.36 -10.46
C ASN A 64 -8.57 -7.85 -10.18
N VAL A 65 -7.68 -7.45 -9.28
CA VAL A 65 -7.51 -6.05 -8.84
C VAL A 65 -6.39 -5.32 -9.57
N THR A 66 -6.02 -5.77 -10.77
CA THR A 66 -4.92 -5.15 -11.53
C THR A 66 -5.24 -3.68 -11.84
N ASP A 67 -4.27 -2.81 -11.56
CA ASP A 67 -4.35 -1.39 -11.87
C ASP A 67 -4.01 -1.12 -13.34
N GLU A 68 -4.90 -0.42 -14.02
CA GLU A 68 -4.71 0.01 -15.41
C GLU A 68 -4.51 1.55 -15.50
N ASN A 69 -4.73 2.26 -14.40
CA ASN A 69 -4.63 3.72 -14.32
C ASN A 69 -3.31 4.18 -13.69
N GLY A 70 -2.83 3.44 -12.69
CA GLY A 70 -1.63 3.72 -11.91
C GLY A 70 -1.88 4.49 -10.61
N HIS A 71 -3.08 5.08 -10.43
CA HIS A 71 -3.42 5.85 -9.24
C HIS A 71 -3.44 4.98 -7.97
N GLY A 72 -4.13 3.84 -8.01
CA GLY A 72 -4.20 2.91 -6.89
C GLY A 72 -2.83 2.34 -6.51
N THR A 73 -1.98 2.05 -7.48
CA THR A 73 -0.58 1.64 -7.26
C THR A 73 0.22 2.70 -6.54
N HIS A 74 0.08 3.96 -6.96
CA HIS A 74 0.78 5.08 -6.32
C HIS A 74 0.29 5.31 -4.88
N CYS A 75 -1.02 5.25 -4.64
CA CYS A 75 -1.62 5.33 -3.30
C CYS A 75 -1.15 4.18 -2.39
N ALA A 76 -1.12 2.95 -2.90
CA ALA A 76 -0.60 1.79 -2.18
C ALA A 76 0.89 1.95 -1.83
N GLY A 77 1.69 2.49 -2.75
CA GLY A 77 3.10 2.82 -2.54
C GLY A 77 3.32 3.78 -1.37
N ILE A 78 2.62 4.91 -1.38
CA ILE A 78 2.71 5.90 -0.30
C ILE A 78 2.30 5.27 1.04
N ALA A 79 1.20 4.51 1.05
CA ALA A 79 0.65 3.95 2.28
C ALA A 79 1.58 2.90 2.91
N GLY A 80 2.09 1.96 2.12
CA GLY A 80 2.69 0.74 2.66
C GLY A 80 3.75 0.06 1.81
N ALA A 81 4.45 0.77 0.90
CA ALA A 81 5.61 0.19 0.21
C ALA A 81 6.65 -0.39 1.18
N GLN A 82 7.27 -1.50 0.78
CA GLN A 82 8.18 -2.25 1.63
C GLN A 82 9.42 -1.43 1.99
N THR A 83 9.62 -1.16 3.28
CA THR A 83 10.80 -0.44 3.73
C THR A 83 12.06 -1.33 3.77
N ASN A 84 13.23 -0.72 3.56
CA ASN A 84 14.55 -1.35 3.68
C ASN A 84 14.80 -2.55 2.72
N ASN A 85 14.19 -2.55 1.54
CA ASN A 85 14.44 -3.55 0.48
C ASN A 85 15.37 -3.05 -0.64
N SER A 86 15.88 -1.80 -0.55
CA SER A 86 16.72 -1.14 -1.56
C SER A 86 16.04 -0.93 -2.93
N LEU A 87 14.71 -0.94 -2.97
CA LEU A 87 13.91 -0.71 -4.17
C LEU A 87 12.97 0.49 -3.93
N GLY A 88 12.57 1.17 -5.01
CA GLY A 88 11.47 2.13 -5.00
C GLY A 88 11.50 3.16 -3.86
N ILE A 89 10.42 3.18 -3.07
CA ILE A 89 10.17 4.14 -1.99
C ILE A 89 9.92 3.41 -0.67
N ALA A 90 9.99 4.15 0.45
CA ALA A 90 9.53 3.63 1.73
C ALA A 90 8.09 4.09 1.99
N GLY A 91 7.18 3.13 2.17
CA GLY A 91 5.82 3.41 2.61
C GLY A 91 5.80 4.08 3.97
N VAL A 92 4.71 4.80 4.25
CA VAL A 92 4.52 5.45 5.54
C VAL A 92 4.39 4.37 6.62
N ALA A 93 3.44 3.44 6.49
CA ALA A 93 3.13 2.46 7.53
C ALA A 93 3.67 1.04 7.21
N ASP A 94 4.01 0.27 8.25
CA ASP A 94 4.30 -1.17 8.15
C ASP A 94 2.99 -1.95 8.36
N VAL A 95 2.22 -2.15 7.28
CA VAL A 95 0.85 -2.70 7.28
C VAL A 95 0.68 -3.75 6.19
N LYS A 96 -0.42 -4.51 6.22
CA LYS A 96 -0.85 -5.32 5.08
C LYS A 96 -1.93 -4.61 4.26
N LEU A 97 -1.78 -4.60 2.93
CA LEU A 97 -2.67 -3.89 2.02
C LEU A 97 -3.74 -4.84 1.46
N MET A 98 -5.01 -4.49 1.64
CA MET A 98 -6.14 -5.10 0.95
C MET A 98 -6.58 -4.16 -0.17
N ILE A 99 -6.79 -4.68 -1.38
CA ILE A 99 -7.06 -3.85 -2.56
C ILE A 99 -8.53 -3.95 -2.95
N LEU A 100 -9.22 -2.83 -3.01
CA LEU A 100 -10.61 -2.77 -3.43
C LEU A 100 -10.71 -1.88 -4.67
N LYS A 101 -10.89 -2.51 -5.84
CA LYS A 101 -10.93 -1.82 -7.13
C LYS A 101 -12.35 -1.34 -7.44
N PHE A 102 -12.51 -0.05 -7.74
CA PHE A 102 -13.80 0.60 -8.00
C PHE A 102 -13.84 1.46 -9.28
N VAL A 103 -12.68 1.72 -9.89
CA VAL A 103 -12.53 2.55 -11.10
C VAL A 103 -11.46 2.02 -12.03
#